data_AF-A0A519UB09-F1
#
_entry.id   AF-A0A519UB09-F1
#
_cell.length_a   1.000
_cell.length_b   1.000
_cell.length_c   1.000
_cell.angle_alpha   90.00
_cell.angle_beta   90.00
_cell.angle_gamma   90.00
#
_symmetry.space_group_name_H-M   'P 1'
#
loop_
_entity.id
_entity.type
_entity.pdbx_description
1 polymer ?
#
loop_
_entity_poly.entity_id
_entity_poly.type
_entity_poly.pdbx_seq_one_letter_code
_entity_poly.pdbx_strand_id
1 'polypeptide(L)'
;MKIQYLSFLLLGSSFCSQAQIGIGTTSPNSTLDVRGSLATGYRTFTANTSALISDNVLVYTGTTAATITLPTAASIAGRSYQIKNASLTGPTPTV
;
A
#
# COMPACT_ATOMS: atom_id res chain seq x y z
N MET A 1 -44.33 13.91 -32.36
CA MET A 1 -43.29 12.87 -32.15
C MET A 1 -41.88 13.49 -31.99
N LYS A 2 -41.64 14.40 -31.04
CA LYS A 2 -40.34 15.12 -30.94
C LYS A 2 -39.78 15.24 -29.50
N ILE A 3 -40.37 14.55 -28.53
CA ILE A 3 -39.95 14.63 -27.11
C ILE A 3 -39.23 13.35 -26.62
N GLN A 4 -39.25 12.26 -27.39
CA GLN A 4 -38.62 10.99 -26.97
C GLN A 4 -37.11 10.92 -27.17
N TYR A 5 -36.51 11.84 -27.94
CA TYR A 5 -35.05 11.90 -28.11
C TYR A 5 -34.33 12.63 -26.98
N LEU A 6 -35.05 13.49 -26.23
CA LEU A 6 -34.47 14.26 -25.12
C LEU A 6 -34.22 13.36 -23.89
N SER A 7 -35.04 12.33 -23.71
CA SER A 7 -34.87 11.31 -22.67
C SER A 7 -33.65 10.43 -22.90
N PHE A 8 -33.30 10.14 -24.17
CA PHE A 8 -32.13 9.31 -24.51
C PHE A 8 -30.81 10.08 -24.41
N LEU A 9 -30.83 11.40 -24.61
CA LEU A 9 -29.66 12.27 -24.51
C LEU A 9 -29.20 12.50 -23.06
N LEU A 10 -30.11 12.35 -22.08
CA LEU A 10 -29.79 12.45 -20.66
C LEU A 10 -29.21 11.15 -20.06
N LEU A 11 -29.30 10.01 -20.78
CA LEU A 11 -28.68 8.74 -20.39
C LEU A 11 -27.19 8.65 -20.76
N GLY A 12 -26.69 9.59 -21.57
CA GLY A 12 -25.28 9.70 -21.94
C GLY A 12 -24.46 10.59 -21.01
N SER A 13 -25.02 11.05 -19.88
CA SER A 13 -24.32 11.90 -18.93
C SER A 13 -23.14 11.12 -18.33
N SER A 14 -21.96 11.45 -18.84
CA SER A 14 -20.63 11.03 -18.45
C SER A 14 -20.56 10.53 -17.00
N PHE A 15 -20.55 9.20 -16.82
CA PHE A 15 -19.99 8.61 -15.62
C PHE A 15 -18.48 8.86 -15.64
N CYS A 16 -18.04 10.04 -15.20
CA CYS A 16 -16.69 10.19 -14.68
C CYS A 16 -16.65 9.48 -13.31
N SER A 17 -16.82 8.17 -13.34
CA SER A 17 -16.48 7.31 -12.23
C SER A 17 -14.97 7.39 -12.13
N GLN A 18 -14.47 8.28 -11.28
CA GLN A 18 -13.09 8.14 -10.81
C GLN A 18 -12.98 6.69 -10.31
N ALA A 19 -12.01 5.93 -10.83
CA ALA A 19 -11.83 4.52 -10.48
C ALA A 19 -11.24 4.40 -9.06
N GLN A 20 -11.97 4.93 -8.08
CA GLN A 20 -11.61 4.92 -6.67
C GLN A 20 -12.16 3.63 -6.06
N ILE A 21 -11.32 2.98 -5.27
CA ILE A 21 -11.68 1.77 -4.54
C ILE A 21 -11.80 2.14 -3.07
N GLY A 22 -13.03 2.15 -2.57
CA GLY A 22 -13.34 2.33 -1.15
C GLY A 22 -13.69 1.00 -0.48
N ILE A 23 -13.06 0.69 0.65
CA ILE A 23 -13.41 -0.44 1.52
C ILE A 23 -13.81 0.13 2.88
N GLY A 24 -15.06 -0.09 3.28
CA GLY A 24 -15.63 0.51 4.49
C GLY A 24 -16.00 1.99 4.35
N THR A 25 -16.04 2.52 3.13
CA THR A 25 -16.55 3.87 2.81
C THR A 25 -17.18 3.89 1.42
N THR A 26 -18.26 4.66 1.25
CA THR A 26 -18.89 4.93 -0.05
C THR A 26 -18.40 6.24 -0.67
N SER A 27 -17.62 7.03 0.08
CA SER A 27 -17.06 8.32 -0.35
C SER A 27 -15.56 8.31 -0.06
N PRO A 28 -14.76 7.60 -0.87
CA PRO A 28 -13.32 7.50 -0.67
C PRO A 28 -12.65 8.87 -0.91
N ASN A 29 -11.73 9.26 -0.03
CA ASN A 29 -10.97 10.51 -0.14
C ASN A 29 -9.66 10.35 -0.95
N SER A 30 -9.40 9.16 -1.47
CA SER A 30 -8.19 8.78 -2.20
C SER A 30 -8.52 7.70 -3.21
N THR A 31 -7.62 7.45 -4.17
CA THR A 31 -7.82 6.41 -5.20
C THR A 31 -7.99 5.01 -4.60
N LEU A 32 -7.31 4.72 -3.50
CA LEU A 32 -7.57 3.55 -2.66
C LEU A 32 -7.76 4.03 -1.22
N ASP A 33 -8.92 3.72 -0.65
CA ASP A 33 -9.32 4.14 0.69
C ASP A 33 -9.86 2.95 1.48
N VAL A 34 -9.10 2.48 2.48
CA VAL A 34 -9.48 1.34 3.32
C VAL A 34 -9.66 1.81 4.76
N ARG A 35 -10.89 1.75 5.26
CA ARG A 35 -11.25 2.08 6.65
C ARG A 35 -11.18 0.84 7.52
N GLY A 36 -9.95 0.40 7.79
CA GLY A 36 -9.67 -0.79 8.60
C GLY A 36 -8.18 -1.17 8.55
N SER A 37 -7.86 -2.31 9.13
CA SER A 37 -6.50 -2.86 9.09
C SER A 37 -6.20 -3.52 7.74
N LEU A 38 -4.95 -3.43 7.29
CA LEU A 38 -4.44 -4.11 6.11
C LEU A 38 -3.52 -5.25 6.54
N ALA A 39 -3.83 -6.48 6.14
CA ALA A 39 -2.89 -7.59 6.22
C ALA A 39 -1.97 -7.53 4.99
N THR A 40 -0.69 -7.26 5.20
CA THR A 40 0.32 -7.17 4.14
C THR A 40 1.47 -8.14 4.42
N GLY A 41 2.34 -8.35 3.42
CA GLY A 41 3.50 -9.21 3.59
C GLY A 41 4.42 -8.70 4.70
N TYR A 42 4.51 -9.46 5.78
CA TYR A 42 5.32 -9.15 6.95
C TYR A 42 6.42 -10.20 7.11
N ARG A 43 7.67 -9.77 7.24
CA ARG A 43 8.81 -10.66 7.41
C ARG A 43 9.83 -10.13 8.41
N THR A 44 10.32 -10.99 9.28
CA THR A 44 11.43 -10.69 10.19
C THR A 44 12.75 -11.21 9.63
N PHE A 45 13.86 -10.55 9.99
CA PHE A 45 15.20 -11.01 9.66
C PHE A 45 16.21 -10.65 10.76
N THR A 46 17.30 -11.41 10.83
CA THR A 46 18.35 -11.26 11.86
C THR A 46 19.76 -11.10 11.27
N ALA A 47 19.94 -11.39 9.98
CA ALA A 47 21.19 -11.28 9.24
C ALA A 47 20.97 -10.65 7.86
N ASN A 48 22.04 -10.45 7.10
CA ASN A 48 21.97 -9.85 5.76
C ASN A 48 20.93 -10.54 4.88
N THR A 49 20.09 -9.75 4.21
CA THR A 49 18.98 -10.28 3.39
C THR A 49 18.62 -9.31 2.26
N SER A 50 17.82 -9.79 1.31
CA SER A 50 17.25 -8.98 0.24
C SER A 50 15.75 -8.80 0.43
N ALA A 51 15.20 -7.65 0.04
CA ALA A 51 13.76 -7.45 -0.02
C ALA A 51 13.16 -8.21 -1.23
N LEU A 52 12.05 -8.92 -1.00
CA LEU A 52 11.35 -9.74 -1.99
C LEU A 52 10.05 -9.05 -2.43
N ILE A 53 9.49 -9.51 -3.55
CA ILE A 53 8.20 -9.03 -4.07
C ILE A 53 7.03 -9.27 -3.11
N SER A 54 7.13 -10.30 -2.26
CA SER A 54 6.12 -10.62 -1.26
C SER A 54 6.17 -9.74 -0.03
N ASP A 55 7.24 -8.94 0.16
CA ASP A 55 7.38 -8.13 1.37
C ASP A 55 6.70 -6.78 1.23
N ASN A 56 6.11 -6.31 2.32
CA ASN A 56 5.65 -4.94 2.50
C ASN A 56 6.25 -4.33 3.76
N VAL A 57 6.36 -5.12 4.83
CA VAL A 57 7.00 -4.74 6.09
C VAL A 57 8.13 -5.72 6.39
N LEU A 58 9.34 -5.20 6.58
CA LEU A 58 10.52 -5.96 6.99
C LEU A 58 10.99 -5.46 8.34
N VAL A 59 11.13 -6.38 9.31
CA VAL A 59 11.53 -6.03 10.68
C VAL A 59 12.84 -6.73 11.04
N TYR A 60 13.86 -5.93 11.31
CA TYR A 60 15.12 -6.42 11.83
C TYR A 60 15.01 -6.71 13.34
N THR A 61 15.43 -7.90 13.75
CA THR A 61 15.34 -8.39 15.14
C THR A 61 16.66 -8.97 15.65
N GLY A 62 17.74 -8.84 14.87
CA GLY A 62 19.06 -9.33 15.25
C GLY A 62 19.76 -8.45 16.29
N THR A 63 20.93 -8.90 16.74
CA THR A 63 21.79 -8.17 17.70
C THR A 63 23.07 -7.62 17.07
N THR A 64 23.40 -8.02 15.84
CA THR A 64 24.62 -7.64 15.11
C THR A 64 24.26 -6.93 13.80
N ALA A 65 24.99 -5.86 13.46
CA ALA A 65 24.77 -5.08 12.25
C ALA A 65 24.48 -5.95 11.01
N ALA A 66 23.40 -5.62 10.29
CA ALA A 66 22.95 -6.34 9.11
C ALA A 66 22.53 -5.37 8.01
N THR A 67 22.72 -5.80 6.76
CA THR A 67 22.35 -5.04 5.57
C THR A 67 21.12 -5.65 4.91
N ILE A 68 20.18 -4.78 4.52
CA ILE A 68 19.07 -5.13 3.64
C ILE A 68 19.33 -4.62 2.23
N THR A 69 19.38 -5.52 1.25
CA THR A 69 19.55 -5.16 -0.17
C THR A 69 18.20 -4.94 -0.83
N LEU A 70 18.01 -3.76 -1.42
CA LEU A 70 16.80 -3.45 -2.19
C LEU A 70 16.96 -3.87 -3.66
N PRO A 71 15.88 -4.37 -4.30
CA PRO A 71 15.86 -4.62 -5.74
C PRO A 71 16.03 -3.34 -6.56
N THR A 72 16.54 -3.48 -7.79
CA THR A 72 16.68 -2.34 -8.72
C THR A 72 15.34 -1.66 -8.96
N ALA A 73 15.31 -0.33 -8.88
CA ALA A 73 14.08 0.44 -9.04
C ALA A 73 13.51 0.40 -10.47
N ALA A 74 14.34 0.07 -11.47
CA ALA A 74 13.98 0.17 -12.89
C ALA A 74 12.74 -0.64 -13.30
N SER A 75 12.47 -1.77 -12.62
CA SER A 75 11.36 -2.67 -12.95
C SER A 75 10.23 -2.69 -11.91
N ILE A 76 10.29 -1.82 -10.90
CA ILE A 76 9.36 -1.84 -9.75
C ILE A 76 8.96 -0.42 -9.31
N ALA A 77 8.86 0.52 -10.25
CA ALA A 77 8.44 1.89 -9.98
C ALA A 77 7.15 1.92 -9.14
N GLY A 78 7.15 2.71 -8.06
CA GLY A 78 6.03 2.83 -7.14
C GLY A 78 5.97 1.76 -6.03
N ARG A 79 6.85 0.75 -6.02
CA ARG A 79 6.91 -0.22 -4.92
C ARG A 79 7.43 0.42 -3.64
N SER A 80 6.72 0.17 -2.53
CA SER A 80 7.07 0.66 -1.20
C SER A 80 7.34 -0.50 -0.24
N TYR A 81 8.43 -0.38 0.53
CA TYR A 81 8.76 -1.27 1.65
C TYR A 81 8.88 -0.43 2.92
N GLN A 82 8.31 -0.91 4.01
CA GLN A 82 8.57 -0.37 5.35
C GLN A 82 9.64 -1.22 6.02
N ILE A 83 10.77 -0.62 6.37
CA ILE A 83 11.87 -1.31 7.05
C ILE A 83 11.95 -0.74 8.47
N LYS A 84 11.82 -1.62 9.47
CA LYS A 84 11.85 -1.23 10.88
C LYS A 84 12.97 -1.98 11.60
N ASN A 85 13.61 -1.29 12.53
CA ASN A 85 14.51 -1.92 13.49
C ASN A 85 13.75 -2.15 14.80
N ALA A 86 13.61 -3.41 15.20
CA ALA A 86 13.07 -3.83 16.49
C ALA A 86 14.13 -4.60 17.31
N SER A 87 15.42 -4.33 17.08
CA SER A 87 16.50 -4.92 17.87
C SER A 87 16.46 -4.41 19.30
N LEU A 88 16.81 -5.30 20.24
CA LEU A 88 16.92 -4.97 21.66
C LEU A 88 18.18 -4.15 21.99
N THR A 89 18.99 -3.84 20.98
CA THR A 89 20.25 -3.09 21.09
C THR A 89 20.10 -1.58 20.86
N GLY A 90 18.89 -1.09 20.53
CA GLY A 90 18.51 0.33 20.43
C GLY A 90 17.67 0.83 21.62
N PRO A 91 17.41 2.14 21.76
CA PRO A 91 16.79 2.71 22.96
C PRO A 91 15.43 2.08 23.22
N THR A 92 15.31 1.39 24.36
CA THR A 92 14.03 0.88 24.87
C THR A 92 13.12 2.07 25.17
N PRO A 93 11.95 2.18 24.53
CA PRO A 93 10.94 3.16 24.95
C PRO A 93 10.57 2.83 26.39
N THR A 94 10.93 3.71 27.31
CA THR A 94 10.45 3.65 28.69
C THR A 94 9.04 4.22 28.68
N VAL A 95 8.09 3.42 29.16
CA VAL A 95 6.68 3.81 29.33
C VAL A 95 6.50 4.80 30.47
#